data_AF-A0A4Z0QYM7-F1
#
_entry.id   AF-A0A4Z0QYM7-F1
#
_cell.length_a   1.000
_cell.length_b   1.000
_cell.length_c   1.000
_cell.angle_alpha   90.00
_cell.angle_beta   90.00
_cell.angle_gamma   90.00
#
_symmetry.space_group_name_H-M   'P 1'
#
loop_
_entity.id
_entity.type
_entity.pdbx_description
1 polymer ?
#
loop_
_entity_poly.entity_id
_entity_poly.type
_entity_poly.pdbx_seq_one_letter_code
_entity_poly.pdbx_strand_id
1 'polypeptide(L)'
;MRMISNRTPEQIASEINVIKEESGKMLLTNAVEIGRRLTEAKELIPHGEWLKWLTKSVSYTRSTASRLMKIFREYGPILSSPDEEEGPNGASMHHLNYTQGLILFGIPVEDRDQFIADNDVGNMSQRELRQTINEIDRTPEEEDLQEPENQVTQKQGKAEAEEAADKIDKPMELITVERKIIKAKTVQTALQTENSNADSMKYDAQYAMHRDNMLSAYGELLKTLVALNRVDPVKKEANREEALKITTNMVETLKKYPPAIKTNLIINKNRD
;
A
#
# COMPACT_ATOMS: atom_id res chain seq x y z
N MET A 1 15.08 -36.68 -19.87
CA MET A 1 14.93 -36.30 -21.28
C MET A 1 13.90 -35.18 -21.35
N ARG A 2 14.32 -33.94 -21.63
CA ARG A 2 13.39 -32.80 -21.74
C ARG A 2 12.73 -32.92 -23.10
N MET A 3 11.42 -33.16 -23.15
CA MET A 3 10.65 -33.05 -24.38
C MET A 3 10.69 -31.58 -24.81
N ILE A 4 11.54 -31.26 -25.78
CA ILE A 4 11.52 -29.94 -26.42
C ILE A 4 10.26 -29.95 -27.28
N SER A 5 9.21 -29.30 -26.79
CA SER A 5 7.95 -29.15 -27.52
C SER A 5 8.21 -28.37 -28.82
N ASN A 6 7.59 -28.76 -29.94
CA ASN A 6 7.70 -28.11 -31.27
C ASN A 6 7.06 -26.70 -31.33
N ARG A 7 7.06 -25.99 -30.21
CA ARG A 7 6.33 -24.74 -30.03
C ARG A 7 7.21 -23.56 -30.37
N THR A 8 6.61 -22.59 -31.05
CA THR A 8 7.27 -21.32 -31.37
C THR A 8 7.29 -20.40 -30.13
N PRO A 9 8.30 -19.54 -29.97
CA PRO A 9 8.31 -18.51 -28.93
C PRO A 9 7.05 -17.63 -28.94
N GLU A 10 6.50 -17.34 -30.11
CA GLU A 10 5.29 -16.53 -30.31
C GLU A 10 4.05 -17.21 -29.73
N GLN A 11 3.90 -18.52 -29.95
CA GLN A 11 2.83 -19.30 -29.32
C GLN A 11 2.95 -19.30 -27.79
N ILE A 12 4.17 -19.44 -27.25
CA ILE A 12 4.41 -19.38 -25.80
C ILE A 12 4.06 -18.00 -25.25
N ALA A 13 4.44 -16.92 -25.93
CA ALA A 13 4.11 -15.57 -25.52
C ALA A 13 2.59 -15.32 -25.50
N SER A 14 1.87 -15.80 -26.51
CA SER A 14 0.40 -15.67 -26.55
C SER A 14 -0.27 -16.37 -25.36
N GLU A 15 0.15 -17.59 -25.02
CA GLU A 15 -0.39 -18.31 -23.86
C GLU A 15 -0.07 -17.62 -22.53
N ILE A 16 1.16 -17.11 -22.38
CA ILE A 16 1.55 -16.34 -21.18
C ILE A 16 0.63 -15.11 -21.03
N ASN A 17 0.33 -14.41 -22.12
CA ASN A 17 -0.53 -13.23 -22.09
C ASN A 17 -1.98 -13.57 -21.76
N VAL A 18 -2.53 -14.67 -22.31
CA VAL A 18 -3.87 -15.17 -21.93
C VAL A 18 -3.93 -15.49 -20.44
N ILE A 19 -2.96 -16.24 -19.91
CA ILE A 19 -2.91 -16.59 -18.48
C ILE A 19 -2.81 -15.33 -17.62
N LYS A 20 -2.02 -14.34 -18.04
CA LYS A 20 -1.86 -13.07 -17.32
C LYS A 20 -3.18 -12.30 -17.27
N GLU A 21 -3.90 -12.22 -18.38
CA GLU A 21 -5.20 -11.54 -18.47
C GLU A 21 -6.24 -12.22 -17.59
N GLU A 22 -6.43 -13.53 -17.72
CA GLU A 22 -7.37 -14.32 -16.93
C GLU A 22 -7.07 -14.23 -15.43
N SER A 23 -5.79 -14.32 -15.05
CA SER A 23 -5.36 -14.16 -13.65
C SER A 23 -5.69 -12.76 -13.11
N GLY A 24 -5.54 -11.74 -13.95
CA GLY A 24 -5.84 -10.35 -13.62
C GLY A 24 -7.34 -10.11 -13.39
N LYS A 25 -8.18 -10.67 -14.26
CA LYS A 25 -9.65 -10.66 -14.15
C LYS A 25 -10.10 -11.39 -12.89
N MET A 26 -9.61 -12.61 -12.67
CA MET A 26 -9.91 -13.41 -11.47
C MET A 26 -9.55 -12.65 -10.18
N LEU A 27 -8.42 -11.95 -10.17
CA LEU A 27 -8.00 -11.17 -9.01
C LEU A 27 -8.95 -10.00 -8.71
N LEU A 28 -9.48 -9.32 -9.74
CA LEU A 28 -10.47 -8.26 -9.56
C LEU A 28 -11.78 -8.81 -8.98
N THR A 29 -12.30 -9.90 -9.54
CA THR A 29 -13.51 -10.57 -9.04
C THR A 29 -13.35 -10.99 -7.58
N ASN A 30 -12.20 -11.59 -7.23
CA ASN A 30 -11.90 -11.97 -5.85
C ASN A 30 -11.83 -10.75 -4.91
N ALA A 31 -11.26 -9.64 -5.36
CA ALA A 31 -11.18 -8.41 -4.58
C ALA A 31 -12.57 -7.81 -4.31
N VAL A 32 -13.47 -7.84 -5.30
CA VAL A 32 -14.88 -7.45 -5.15
C VAL A 32 -15.57 -8.31 -4.11
N GLU A 33 -15.43 -9.64 -4.17
CA GLU A 33 -16.09 -10.52 -3.22
C GLU A 33 -15.55 -10.35 -1.79
N ILE A 34 -14.23 -10.17 -1.63
CA ILE A 34 -13.65 -9.84 -0.32
C ILE A 34 -14.20 -8.51 0.19
N GLY A 35 -14.28 -7.48 -0.66
CA GLY A 35 -14.85 -6.19 -0.31
C GLY A 35 -16.30 -6.28 0.15
N ARG A 36 -17.10 -7.15 -0.49
CA ARG A 36 -18.49 -7.43 -0.09
C ARG A 36 -18.55 -8.03 1.31
N ARG A 37 -17.76 -9.07 1.59
CA ARG A 37 -17.70 -9.71 2.92
C ARG A 37 -17.17 -8.78 4.00
N LEU A 38 -16.21 -7.92 3.68
CA LEU A 38 -15.72 -6.91 4.61
C LEU A 38 -16.79 -5.88 4.94
N THR A 39 -17.63 -5.52 3.97
CA THR A 39 -18.77 -4.60 4.18
C THR A 39 -19.80 -5.23 5.11
N GLU A 40 -20.20 -6.47 4.84
CA GLU A 40 -21.11 -7.25 5.70
C GLU A 40 -20.55 -7.43 7.12
N ALA A 41 -19.27 -7.82 7.25
CA ALA A 41 -18.64 -7.98 8.56
C ALA A 41 -18.60 -6.67 9.37
N LYS A 42 -18.41 -5.52 8.70
CA LYS A 42 -18.34 -4.21 9.36
C LYS A 42 -19.66 -3.82 10.02
N GLU A 43 -20.80 -4.27 9.49
CA GLU A 43 -22.14 -4.03 10.07
C GLU A 43 -22.39 -4.90 11.32
N LEU A 44 -21.78 -6.08 11.37
CA LEU A 44 -21.95 -7.04 12.47
C LEU A 44 -20.99 -6.80 13.65
N ILE A 45 -19.88 -6.09 13.42
CA ILE A 45 -18.83 -5.89 14.42
C ILE A 45 -19.16 -4.66 15.29
N PRO A 46 -19.12 -4.78 16.62
CA PRO A 46 -19.34 -3.65 17.53
C PRO A 46 -18.41 -2.47 17.24
N HIS A 47 -18.91 -1.26 17.48
CA HIS A 47 -18.13 -0.04 17.37
C HIS A 47 -16.82 -0.14 18.18
N GLY A 48 -15.70 0.25 17.56
CA GLY A 48 -14.37 0.19 18.17
C GLY A 48 -13.60 -1.12 18.00
N GLU A 49 -14.27 -2.25 17.70
CA GLU A 49 -13.60 -3.56 17.55
C GLU A 49 -13.13 -3.86 16.11
N TRP A 50 -13.55 -3.05 15.13
CA TRP A 50 -13.26 -3.25 13.71
C TRP A 50 -11.78 -3.45 13.38
N LEU A 51 -10.89 -2.58 13.86
CA LEU A 51 -9.45 -2.65 13.55
C LEU A 51 -8.77 -3.90 14.14
N LYS A 52 -9.20 -4.29 15.33
CA LYS A 52 -8.70 -5.49 16.02
C LYS A 52 -9.19 -6.75 15.30
N TRP A 53 -10.44 -6.77 14.86
CA TRP A 53 -10.97 -7.86 14.05
C TRP A 53 -10.25 -8.00 12.71
N LEU A 54 -10.03 -6.89 11.99
CA LEU A 54 -9.27 -6.91 10.73
C LEU A 54 -7.88 -7.55 10.89
N THR A 55 -7.17 -7.16 11.95
CA THR A 55 -5.81 -7.65 12.20
C THR A 55 -5.82 -9.13 12.60
N LYS A 56 -6.74 -9.55 13.46
CA LYS A 56 -6.76 -10.91 14.02
C LYS A 56 -7.40 -11.95 13.10
N SER A 57 -8.48 -11.59 12.42
CA SER A 57 -9.32 -12.54 11.67
C SER A 57 -8.87 -12.68 10.21
N VAL A 58 -8.43 -11.59 9.59
CA VAL A 58 -8.10 -11.57 8.14
C VAL A 58 -6.72 -11.00 7.83
N SER A 59 -5.94 -10.62 8.85
CA SER A 59 -4.59 -10.05 8.69
C SER A 59 -4.53 -8.80 7.79
N TYR A 60 -5.58 -7.97 7.81
CA TYR A 60 -5.65 -6.75 7.01
C TYR A 60 -5.38 -5.50 7.82
N THR A 61 -4.80 -4.50 7.15
CA THR A 61 -4.77 -3.12 7.66
C THR A 61 -6.10 -2.42 7.37
N ARG A 62 -6.35 -1.30 8.06
CA ARG A 62 -7.50 -0.42 7.78
C ARG A 62 -7.55 -0.01 6.31
N SER A 63 -6.40 0.39 5.74
CA SER A 63 -6.32 0.88 4.36
C SER A 63 -6.58 -0.21 3.32
N THR A 64 -6.07 -1.43 3.53
CA THR A 64 -6.38 -2.58 2.66
C THR A 64 -7.87 -2.90 2.69
N ALA A 65 -8.47 -2.99 3.88
CA ALA A 65 -9.90 -3.26 4.01
C ALA A 65 -10.75 -2.16 3.35
N SER A 66 -10.42 -0.89 3.59
CA SER A 66 -11.11 0.24 2.98
C SER A 66 -11.02 0.23 1.46
N ARG A 67 -9.84 -0.13 0.90
CA ARG A 67 -9.65 -0.24 -0.55
C ARG A 67 -10.49 -1.37 -1.15
N LEU A 68 -10.50 -2.54 -0.53
CA LEU A 68 -11.31 -3.68 -0.98
C LEU A 68 -12.82 -3.38 -0.91
N MET A 69 -13.28 -2.76 0.17
CA MET A 69 -14.67 -2.30 0.29
C MET A 69 -15.02 -1.25 -0.77
N LYS A 70 -14.09 -0.34 -1.11
CA LYS A 70 -14.25 0.61 -2.22
C LYS A 70 -14.35 -0.09 -3.58
N ILE A 71 -13.50 -1.10 -3.84
CA ILE A 71 -13.58 -1.93 -5.06
C ILE A 71 -14.96 -2.58 -5.15
N PHE A 72 -15.46 -3.18 -4.07
CA PHE A 72 -16.80 -3.76 -4.06
C PHE A 72 -17.89 -2.74 -4.37
N ARG A 73 -17.86 -1.56 -3.74
CA ARG A 73 -18.88 -0.52 -3.98
C ARG A 73 -18.93 -0.09 -5.46
N GLU A 74 -17.76 0.07 -6.08
CA GLU A 74 -17.66 0.66 -7.42
C GLU A 74 -17.77 -0.38 -8.55
N TYR A 75 -17.26 -1.60 -8.34
CA TYR A 75 -17.25 -2.64 -9.38
C TYR A 75 -18.22 -3.79 -9.08
N GLY A 76 -18.72 -3.92 -7.85
CA GLY A 76 -19.64 -5.00 -7.45
C GLY A 76 -20.93 -5.03 -8.27
N PRO A 77 -21.66 -3.92 -8.41
CA PRO A 77 -22.89 -3.88 -9.22
C PRO A 77 -22.65 -4.27 -10.68
N ILE A 78 -21.51 -3.85 -11.23
CA ILE A 78 -21.12 -4.02 -12.63
C ILE A 78 -20.73 -5.47 -12.93
N LEU A 79 -20.02 -6.13 -12.01
CA LEU A 79 -19.62 -7.53 -12.17
C LEU A 79 -20.71 -8.53 -11.75
N SER A 80 -21.78 -8.08 -11.08
CA SER A 80 -22.85 -8.94 -10.57
C SER A 80 -24.11 -8.93 -11.44
N SER A 81 -24.21 -8.03 -12.43
CA SER A 81 -25.33 -7.99 -13.37
C SER A 81 -25.29 -9.23 -14.29
N PRO A 82 -26.30 -10.11 -14.24
CA PRO A 82 -26.38 -11.32 -15.06
C PRO A 82 -26.96 -11.05 -16.45
N ASP A 83 -27.39 -9.82 -16.74
CA ASP A 83 -27.96 -9.47 -18.04
C ASP A 83 -26.84 -9.37 -19.08
N GLU A 84 -26.77 -10.42 -19.90
CA GLU A 84 -26.10 -10.48 -21.21
C GLU A 84 -26.70 -9.48 -22.23
N GLU A 85 -27.57 -8.55 -21.81
CA GLU A 85 -27.82 -7.35 -22.58
C GLU A 85 -26.60 -6.46 -22.42
N GLU A 86 -25.64 -6.67 -23.32
CA GLU A 86 -24.60 -5.72 -23.71
C GLU A 86 -25.26 -4.38 -24.06
N GLY A 87 -25.67 -3.62 -23.04
CA GLY A 87 -25.56 -2.19 -23.14
C GLY A 87 -24.10 -1.90 -23.52
N PRO A 88 -23.82 -0.91 -24.38
CA PRO A 88 -22.47 -0.62 -24.88
C PRO A 88 -21.41 -0.39 -23.77
N ASN A 89 -21.83 -0.34 -22.51
CA ASN A 89 -21.08 0.09 -21.35
C ASN A 89 -20.62 -1.06 -20.43
N GLY A 90 -21.26 -2.24 -20.43
CA GLY A 90 -20.88 -3.36 -19.54
C GLY A 90 -19.66 -4.17 -20.04
N ALA A 91 -19.61 -4.41 -21.35
CA ALA A 91 -18.57 -5.21 -22.02
C ALA A 91 -17.14 -4.71 -21.75
N SER A 92 -16.94 -3.40 -21.72
CA SER A 92 -15.64 -2.76 -21.57
C SER A 92 -15.02 -2.98 -20.19
N MET A 93 -15.84 -3.06 -19.13
CA MET A 93 -15.37 -3.26 -17.76
C MET A 93 -15.06 -4.72 -17.42
N HIS A 94 -15.63 -5.69 -18.15
CA HIS A 94 -15.29 -7.12 -17.99
C HIS A 94 -13.84 -7.45 -18.38
N HIS A 95 -13.17 -6.57 -19.14
CA HIS A 95 -11.78 -6.72 -19.56
C HIS A 95 -10.76 -6.17 -18.54
N LEU A 96 -11.22 -5.53 -17.46
CA LEU A 96 -10.34 -4.91 -16.49
C LEU A 96 -9.62 -5.96 -15.63
N ASN A 97 -8.31 -5.79 -15.47
CA ASN A 97 -7.56 -6.46 -14.42
C ASN A 97 -7.57 -5.65 -13.11
N TYR A 98 -7.24 -6.32 -12.01
CA TYR A 98 -7.20 -5.72 -10.67
C TYR A 98 -6.45 -4.37 -10.60
N THR A 99 -5.31 -4.26 -11.28
CA THR A 99 -4.51 -3.03 -11.19
C THR A 99 -5.11 -1.90 -12.01
N GLN A 100 -5.67 -2.20 -13.19
CA GLN A 100 -6.42 -1.22 -13.97
C GLN A 100 -7.61 -0.69 -13.17
N GLY A 101 -8.40 -1.59 -12.55
CA GLY A 101 -9.54 -1.19 -11.69
C GLY A 101 -9.13 -0.29 -10.51
N LEU A 102 -7.93 -0.49 -9.94
CA LEU A 102 -7.40 0.41 -8.92
C LEU A 102 -6.95 1.77 -9.48
N ILE A 103 -6.32 1.79 -10.64
CA ILE A 103 -5.82 3.02 -11.27
C ILE A 103 -7.00 3.91 -11.67
N LEU A 104 -8.08 3.31 -12.17
CA LEU A 104 -9.31 4.01 -12.56
C LEU A 104 -10.02 4.70 -11.39
N PHE A 105 -9.63 4.47 -10.13
CA PHE A 105 -10.13 5.29 -9.00
C PHE A 105 -9.79 6.78 -9.10
N GLY A 106 -8.85 7.16 -9.96
CA GLY A 106 -8.58 8.57 -10.27
C GLY A 106 -9.67 9.22 -11.14
N ILE A 107 -10.51 8.42 -11.80
CA ILE A 107 -11.62 8.91 -12.64
C ILE A 107 -12.94 8.77 -11.86
N PRO A 108 -13.86 9.75 -11.94
CA PRO A 108 -15.22 9.62 -11.43
C PRO A 108 -15.91 8.35 -11.96
N VAL A 109 -16.78 7.74 -11.16
CA VAL A 109 -17.40 6.45 -11.54
C VAL A 109 -18.22 6.59 -12.82
N GLU A 110 -18.84 7.75 -12.98
CA GLU A 110 -19.71 8.14 -14.09
C GLU A 110 -18.96 8.28 -15.42
N ASP A 111 -17.68 8.67 -15.38
CA ASP A 111 -16.86 8.93 -16.57
C ASP A 111 -15.99 7.73 -16.97
N ARG A 112 -15.87 6.72 -16.10
CA ARG A 112 -14.98 5.57 -16.32
C ARG A 112 -15.34 4.75 -17.54
N ASP A 113 -16.62 4.50 -17.78
CA ASP A 113 -17.05 3.66 -18.90
C ASP A 113 -16.65 4.26 -20.23
N GLN A 114 -16.93 5.56 -20.39
CA GLN A 114 -16.54 6.34 -21.56
C GLN A 114 -15.02 6.37 -21.71
N PHE A 115 -14.28 6.61 -20.62
CA PHE A 115 -12.82 6.61 -20.64
C PHE A 115 -12.25 5.24 -21.05
N ILE A 116 -12.81 4.13 -20.56
CA ILE A 116 -12.38 2.77 -20.90
C ILE A 116 -12.58 2.51 -22.39
N ALA A 117 -13.75 2.89 -22.92
CA ALA A 117 -14.09 2.72 -24.33
C ALA A 117 -13.18 3.56 -25.25
N ASP A 118 -12.95 4.83 -24.90
CA ASP A 118 -12.19 5.76 -25.74
C ASP A 118 -10.68 5.46 -25.78
N ASN A 119 -10.13 4.87 -24.71
CA ASN A 119 -8.69 4.69 -24.54
C ASN A 119 -8.22 3.23 -24.64
N ASP A 120 -9.11 2.29 -24.94
CA ASP A 120 -8.81 0.85 -25.02
C ASP A 120 -8.05 0.34 -23.78
N VAL A 121 -8.57 0.69 -22.60
CA VAL A 121 -7.89 0.45 -21.31
C VAL A 121 -7.53 -1.02 -21.09
N GLY A 122 -8.32 -1.95 -21.65
CA GLY A 122 -8.05 -3.39 -21.58
C GLY A 122 -6.66 -3.77 -22.09
N ASN A 123 -6.20 -3.12 -23.16
CA ASN A 123 -4.90 -3.38 -23.79
C ASN A 123 -3.75 -2.51 -23.26
N MET A 124 -4.05 -1.46 -22.48
CA MET A 124 -3.03 -0.56 -21.93
C MET A 124 -2.20 -1.22 -20.83
N SER A 125 -0.89 -0.97 -20.84
CA SER A 125 -0.05 -1.23 -19.68
C SER A 125 -0.41 -0.31 -18.51
N GLN A 126 -0.06 -0.73 -17.29
CA GLN A 126 -0.29 0.08 -16.09
C GLN A 126 0.38 1.46 -16.16
N ARG A 127 1.50 1.58 -16.89
CA ARG A 127 2.22 2.84 -17.06
C ARG A 127 1.47 3.76 -18.03
N GLU A 128 1.06 3.22 -19.18
CA GLU A 128 0.30 3.96 -20.19
C GLU A 128 -1.01 4.47 -19.59
N LEU A 129 -1.77 3.62 -18.91
CA LEU A 129 -3.03 4.01 -18.27
C LEU A 129 -2.85 5.19 -17.29
N ARG A 130 -1.77 5.18 -16.49
CA ARG A 130 -1.46 6.28 -15.58
C ARG A 130 -1.08 7.57 -16.31
N GLN A 131 -0.39 7.46 -17.45
CA GLN A 131 -0.04 8.62 -18.25
C GLN A 131 -1.29 9.25 -18.86
N THR A 132 -2.18 8.44 -19.42
CA THR A 132 -3.44 8.91 -20.00
C THR A 132 -4.33 9.61 -18.96
N ILE A 133 -4.44 9.08 -17.75
CA ILE A 133 -5.19 9.76 -16.67
C ILE A 133 -4.54 11.09 -16.30
N ASN A 134 -3.21 11.14 -16.15
CA ASN A 134 -2.51 12.39 -15.84
C ASN A 134 -2.59 13.44 -16.96
N GLU A 135 -2.70 13.01 -18.22
CA GLU A 135 -2.86 13.92 -19.37
C GLU A 135 -4.26 14.54 -19.39
N ILE A 136 -5.29 13.78 -18.98
CA ILE A 136 -6.65 14.28 -18.80
C ILE A 136 -6.76 15.24 -17.60
N ASP A 137 -6.12 14.91 -16.47
CA ASP A 137 -6.10 15.80 -15.30
C ASP A 137 -5.36 17.13 -15.58
N ARG A 138 -4.46 17.16 -16.56
CA ARG A 138 -3.73 18.37 -16.99
C ARG A 138 -4.48 19.21 -18.03
N THR A 139 -5.54 18.69 -18.62
CA THR A 139 -6.30 19.39 -19.67
C THR A 139 -7.38 20.38 -19.18
N PRO A 140 -7.79 20.50 -17.89
CA PRO A 140 -8.69 21.57 -17.47
C PRO A 140 -7.98 22.79 -16.84
N GLU A 141 -6.66 22.77 -16.61
CA GLU A 141 -5.98 23.81 -15.81
C GLU A 141 -5.35 24.97 -16.63
N GLU A 142 -5.44 24.97 -17.97
CA GLU A 142 -4.89 26.05 -18.82
C GLU A 142 -5.94 26.92 -19.54
N GLU A 143 -7.24 26.80 -19.22
CA GLU A 143 -8.29 27.70 -19.72
C GLU A 143 -9.24 28.21 -18.62
N ASP A 144 -8.73 28.78 -17.52
CA ASP A 144 -9.46 29.87 -16.84
C ASP A 144 -8.56 30.70 -15.90
N LEU A 145 -7.70 31.53 -16.49
CA LEU A 145 -7.19 32.72 -15.81
C LEU A 145 -8.14 33.89 -16.11
N GLN A 146 -9.19 34.02 -15.31
CA GLN A 146 -9.88 35.29 -15.06
C GLN A 146 -10.79 35.20 -13.83
N GLU A 147 -10.26 35.58 -12.66
CA GLU A 147 -11.09 36.01 -11.54
C GLU A 147 -11.78 37.36 -11.88
N PRO A 148 -12.92 37.69 -11.24
CA PRO A 148 -12.80 38.44 -9.99
C PRO A 148 -13.74 38.00 -8.85
N GLU A 149 -13.25 38.27 -7.64
CA GLU A 149 -13.85 38.13 -6.32
C GLU A 149 -15.29 38.69 -6.17
N ASN A 150 -16.14 38.01 -5.39
CA ASN A 150 -16.98 38.65 -4.35
C ASN A 150 -17.64 37.64 -3.36
N GLN A 151 -17.07 37.63 -2.16
CA GLN A 151 -17.69 37.61 -0.81
C GLN A 151 -18.92 36.73 -0.44
N VAL A 152 -18.62 35.76 0.45
CA VAL A 152 -19.22 35.42 1.77
C VAL A 152 -20.72 35.04 1.86
N THR A 153 -21.03 33.81 2.32
CA THR A 153 -21.53 33.52 3.71
C THR A 153 -22.31 32.19 3.83
N GLN A 154 -21.68 31.19 4.48
CA GLN A 154 -22.21 30.18 5.43
C GLN A 154 -23.22 29.12 4.95
N LYS A 155 -23.32 27.91 5.48
CA LYS A 155 -22.54 27.01 6.38
C LYS A 155 -23.36 25.71 6.38
N GLN A 156 -22.70 24.55 6.32
CA GLN A 156 -22.92 23.32 7.10
C GLN A 156 -22.62 22.07 6.23
N GLY A 157 -21.73 21.23 6.75
CA GLY A 157 -21.44 19.91 6.19
C GLY A 157 -19.98 19.60 5.84
N LYS A 158 -18.98 20.18 6.53
CA LYS A 158 -17.58 19.72 6.44
C LYS A 158 -17.24 18.82 7.63
N ALA A 159 -17.20 17.50 7.41
CA ALA A 159 -16.34 16.56 8.11
C ALA A 159 -16.46 15.18 7.46
N GLU A 160 -15.91 14.99 6.25
CA GLU A 160 -15.55 13.64 5.73
C GLU A 160 -14.73 13.62 4.42
N ALA A 161 -14.39 14.76 3.84
CA ALA A 161 -13.67 14.83 2.56
C ALA A 161 -12.34 15.60 2.69
N GLU A 162 -11.36 15.07 3.44
CA GLU A 162 -9.98 15.59 3.37
C GLU A 162 -8.95 14.60 3.96
N GLU A 163 -8.78 13.43 3.35
CA GLU A 163 -7.54 12.64 3.49
C GLU A 163 -7.40 11.51 2.44
N ALA A 164 -7.82 11.74 1.19
CA ALA A 164 -7.75 10.74 0.12
C ALA A 164 -6.73 11.08 -1.00
N ALA A 165 -6.00 12.18 -0.87
CA ALA A 165 -5.02 12.62 -1.86
C ALA A 165 -3.60 12.59 -1.28
N ASP A 166 -3.10 11.40 -0.94
CA ASP A 166 -1.67 11.11 -1.10
C ASP A 166 -1.41 9.60 -1.13
N LYS A 167 -0.56 9.17 -2.07
CA LYS A 167 0.00 7.80 -2.24
C LYS A 167 -0.85 6.81 -3.04
N ILE A 168 -1.16 7.16 -4.29
CA ILE A 168 -1.39 6.18 -5.36
C ILE A 168 -0.02 5.71 -5.90
N ASP A 169 0.83 5.10 -5.05
CA ASP A 169 2.09 4.54 -5.53
C ASP A 169 2.46 3.24 -4.82
N LYS A 170 1.90 2.15 -5.35
CA LYS A 170 2.45 0.79 -5.41
C LYS A 170 1.45 -0.11 -6.15
N PRO A 171 1.71 -0.50 -7.42
CA PRO A 171 0.96 -1.60 -8.02
C PRO A 171 1.24 -2.86 -7.22
N MET A 172 0.16 -3.55 -6.84
CA MET A 172 0.23 -4.84 -6.17
C MET A 172 0.64 -5.86 -7.25
N GLU A 173 1.89 -6.29 -7.21
CA GLU A 173 2.31 -7.52 -7.90
C GLU A 173 1.38 -8.66 -7.46
N LEU A 174 1.15 -9.59 -8.39
CA LEU A 174 0.48 -10.88 -8.19
C LEU A 174 0.62 -11.37 -6.74
N ILE A 175 -0.43 -11.99 -6.21
CA ILE A 175 -0.35 -12.80 -4.98
C ILE A 175 0.56 -14.00 -5.26
N THR A 176 1.86 -13.78 -5.38
CA THR A 176 2.87 -14.65 -4.84
C THR A 176 3.01 -14.24 -3.39
N VAL A 177 2.95 -15.22 -2.48
CA VAL A 177 3.38 -15.02 -1.09
C VAL A 177 4.89 -14.88 -1.10
N GLU A 178 5.41 -13.85 -1.77
CA GLU A 178 6.74 -13.35 -1.53
C GLU A 178 6.64 -12.42 -0.34
N ARG A 179 7.06 -12.96 0.80
CA ARG A 179 7.29 -12.22 2.04
C ARG A 179 8.37 -11.17 1.73
N LYS A 180 7.96 -10.04 1.15
CA LYS A 180 8.80 -8.87 0.87
C LYS A 180 9.30 -8.36 2.22
N ILE A 181 10.52 -8.78 2.56
CA ILE A 181 11.30 -8.19 3.63
C ILE A 181 11.43 -6.71 3.25
N ILE A 182 10.93 -5.87 4.16
CA ILE A 182 11.01 -4.43 4.07
C ILE A 182 12.48 -4.06 3.91
N LYS A 183 12.91 -3.69 2.70
CA LYS A 183 14.08 -2.82 2.57
C LYS A 183 13.64 -1.48 3.13
N ALA A 184 14.17 -1.12 4.30
CA ALA A 184 13.90 0.17 4.91
C ALA A 184 14.27 1.27 3.91
N LYS A 185 13.30 2.15 3.62
CA LYS A 185 13.51 3.34 2.80
C LYS A 185 14.46 4.25 3.58
N THR A 186 15.64 4.51 3.02
CA THR A 186 16.60 5.50 3.51
C THR A 186 15.89 6.83 3.61
N VAL A 187 15.69 7.35 4.81
CA VAL A 187 15.42 8.78 4.99
C VAL A 187 16.75 9.46 4.69
N GLN A 188 16.89 9.99 3.48
CA GLN A 188 17.86 11.03 3.23
C GLN A 188 17.42 12.22 4.06
N THR A 189 18.01 12.36 5.24
CA THR A 189 17.93 13.57 6.04
C THR A 189 18.64 14.66 5.26
N ALA A 190 17.89 15.35 4.40
CA ALA A 190 18.25 16.67 3.92
C ALA A 190 18.12 17.63 5.12
N LEU A 191 19.15 17.66 5.97
CA LEU A 191 19.44 18.80 6.82
C LEU A 191 20.66 19.48 6.21
N GLN A 192 20.39 20.59 5.54
CA GLN A 192 21.40 21.61 5.29
C GLN A 192 21.91 22.07 6.66
N THR A 193 23.17 21.78 6.98
CA THR A 193 23.90 22.50 8.01
C THR A 193 25.24 22.89 7.43
N GLU A 194 25.30 24.14 6.98
CA GLU A 194 26.52 24.94 6.96
C GLU A 194 27.22 24.78 8.33
N ASN A 195 28.53 24.50 8.32
CA ASN A 195 29.41 24.08 9.44
C ASN A 195 29.50 22.57 9.72
N SER A 196 30.03 21.80 8.76
CA SER A 196 30.51 20.44 9.02
C SER A 196 31.86 20.48 9.76
N ASN A 197 31.82 20.30 11.08
CA ASN A 197 33.00 20.01 11.89
C ASN A 197 33.53 18.62 11.48
N ALA A 198 34.82 18.47 11.18
CA ALA A 198 35.39 17.21 10.67
C ALA A 198 35.13 15.98 11.59
N ASP A 199 34.98 16.23 12.89
CA ASP A 199 34.62 15.22 13.88
C ASP A 199 33.18 14.70 13.74
N SER A 200 32.23 15.52 13.26
CA SER A 200 30.83 15.11 13.06
C SER A 200 30.72 14.01 12.01
N MET A 201 31.48 14.13 10.91
CA MET A 201 31.48 13.14 9.82
C MET A 201 31.89 11.74 10.28
N LYS A 202 32.77 11.63 11.28
CA LYS A 202 33.20 10.35 11.86
C LYS A 202 32.06 9.67 12.63
N TYR A 203 31.23 10.42 13.34
CA TYR A 203 30.07 9.89 14.06
C TYR A 203 28.91 9.57 13.12
N ASP A 204 28.73 10.33 12.04
CA ASP A 204 27.75 10.05 11.00
C ASP A 204 28.05 8.71 10.29
N ALA A 205 29.32 8.48 9.94
CA ALA A 205 29.75 7.21 9.35
C ALA A 205 29.56 6.02 10.30
N GLN A 206 29.92 6.18 11.59
CA GLN A 206 29.69 5.15 12.60
C GLN A 206 28.20 4.86 12.82
N TYR A 207 27.36 5.91 12.87
CA TYR A 207 25.91 5.77 12.96
C TYR A 207 25.34 5.01 11.76
N ALA A 208 25.75 5.37 10.55
CA ALA A 208 25.32 4.68 9.33
C ALA A 208 25.70 3.19 9.37
N MET A 209 26.91 2.86 9.78
CA MET A 209 27.37 1.47 9.94
C MET A 209 26.51 0.69 10.96
N HIS A 210 26.26 1.26 12.14
CA HIS A 210 25.42 0.61 13.15
C HIS A 210 23.98 0.46 12.70
N ARG A 211 23.41 1.47 12.04
CA ARG A 211 22.07 1.44 11.46
C ARG A 211 21.95 0.28 10.46
N ASP A 212 22.88 0.18 9.53
CA ASP A 212 22.83 -0.83 8.46
C ASP A 212 23.02 -2.24 9.02
N ASN A 213 23.89 -2.40 10.02
CA ASN A 213 24.06 -3.67 10.73
C ASN A 213 22.77 -4.10 11.44
N MET A 214 22.09 -3.18 12.14
CA MET A 214 20.82 -3.47 12.81
C MET A 214 19.73 -3.88 11.81
N LEU A 215 19.61 -3.15 10.70
CA LEU A 215 18.64 -3.44 9.64
C LEU A 215 18.92 -4.80 8.98
N SER A 216 20.18 -5.08 8.68
CA SER A 216 20.61 -6.34 8.07
C SER A 216 20.34 -7.53 8.99
N ALA A 217 20.78 -7.46 10.26
CA ALA A 217 20.57 -8.51 11.24
C ALA A 217 19.08 -8.78 11.50
N TYR A 218 18.25 -7.72 11.56
CA TYR A 218 16.81 -7.87 11.70
C TYR A 218 16.17 -8.56 10.47
N GLY A 219 16.62 -8.21 9.26
CA GLY A 219 16.19 -8.89 8.04
C GLY A 219 16.52 -10.38 8.03
N GLU A 220 17.73 -10.77 8.45
CA GLU A 220 18.14 -12.18 8.55
C GLU A 220 17.38 -12.95 9.65
N LEU A 221 17.07 -12.30 10.77
CA LEU A 221 16.20 -12.87 11.79
C LEU A 221 14.82 -13.22 11.22
N LEU A 222 14.22 -12.29 10.47
CA LEU A 222 12.92 -12.52 9.83
C LEU A 222 12.98 -13.69 8.84
N LYS A 223 14.04 -13.79 8.02
CA LYS A 223 14.28 -14.94 7.11
C LYS A 223 14.32 -16.26 7.86
N THR A 224 15.06 -16.31 8.97
CA THR A 224 15.16 -17.48 9.82
C THR A 224 13.81 -17.89 10.39
N LEU A 225 12.98 -16.94 10.84
CA LEU A 225 11.62 -17.22 11.29
C LEU A 225 10.72 -17.75 10.17
N VAL A 226 10.88 -17.29 8.92
CA VAL A 226 10.17 -17.87 7.76
C VAL A 226 10.55 -19.34 7.58
N ALA A 227 11.84 -19.63 7.58
CA ALA A 227 12.36 -20.97 7.37
C ALA A 227 11.90 -21.90 8.50
N LEU A 228 12.00 -21.46 9.75
CA LEU A 228 11.58 -22.22 10.92
C LEU A 228 10.07 -22.52 10.90
N ASN A 229 9.24 -21.63 10.37
CA ASN A 229 7.80 -21.89 10.22
C ASN A 229 7.48 -23.12 9.36
N ARG A 230 8.38 -23.52 8.46
CA ARG A 230 8.19 -24.71 7.60
C ARG A 230 8.52 -26.01 8.33
N VAL A 231 9.28 -25.95 9.42
CA VAL A 231 9.82 -27.12 10.14
C VAL A 231 9.19 -27.25 11.53
N ASP A 232 9.08 -26.14 12.27
CA ASP A 232 8.52 -26.08 13.62
C ASP A 232 7.79 -24.74 13.86
N PRO A 233 6.47 -24.69 13.57
CA PRO A 233 5.65 -23.49 13.76
C PRO A 233 5.55 -23.02 15.22
N VAL A 234 5.62 -23.94 16.18
CA VAL A 234 5.49 -23.66 17.62
C VAL A 234 6.77 -22.99 18.11
N LYS A 235 7.94 -23.55 17.77
CA LYS A 235 9.23 -22.95 18.10
C LYS A 235 9.44 -21.61 17.39
N LYS A 236 8.95 -21.48 16.15
CA LYS A 236 8.91 -20.17 15.46
C LYS A 236 8.16 -19.14 16.29
N GLU A 237 6.99 -19.49 16.83
CA GLU A 237 6.17 -18.53 17.58
C GLU A 237 6.83 -18.10 18.89
N ALA A 238 7.43 -19.03 19.64
CA ALA A 238 8.21 -18.71 20.82
C ALA A 238 9.39 -17.76 20.51
N ASN A 239 10.14 -18.05 19.44
CA ASN A 239 11.26 -17.20 19.01
C ASN A 239 10.78 -15.81 18.52
N ARG A 240 9.59 -15.73 17.90
CA ARG A 240 8.98 -14.47 17.47
C ARG A 240 8.61 -13.59 18.68
N GLU A 241 8.05 -14.17 19.73
CA GLU A 241 7.71 -13.45 20.96
C GLU A 241 8.95 -12.92 21.68
N GLU A 242 10.02 -13.72 21.74
CA GLU A 242 11.29 -13.29 22.32
C GLU A 242 11.91 -12.13 21.53
N ALA A 243 11.93 -12.21 20.20
CA ALA A 243 12.38 -11.13 19.33
C ALA A 243 11.56 -9.83 19.51
N LEU A 244 10.25 -9.96 19.70
CA LEU A 244 9.37 -8.82 19.97
C LEU A 244 9.70 -8.15 21.31
N LYS A 245 9.98 -8.95 22.34
CA LYS A 245 10.38 -8.43 23.66
C LYS A 245 11.70 -7.64 23.57
N ILE A 246 12.69 -8.16 22.86
CA ILE A 246 13.99 -7.50 22.66
C ILE A 246 13.80 -6.15 21.95
N THR A 247 13.10 -6.15 20.82
CA THR A 247 12.87 -4.93 20.02
C THR A 247 12.07 -3.87 20.77
N THR A 248 11.07 -4.29 21.56
CA THR A 248 10.31 -3.37 22.42
C THR A 248 11.21 -2.70 23.47
N ASN A 249 12.07 -3.47 24.14
CA ASN A 249 13.02 -2.92 25.12
C ASN A 249 14.00 -1.93 24.45
N MET A 250 14.52 -2.26 23.26
CA MET A 250 15.39 -1.34 22.51
C MET A 250 14.69 -0.01 22.21
N VAL A 251 13.42 -0.06 21.79
CA VAL A 251 12.61 1.15 21.55
C VAL A 251 12.40 1.95 22.83
N GLU A 252 12.07 1.31 23.94
CA GLU A 252 11.91 1.98 25.23
C GLU A 252 13.21 2.64 25.72
N THR A 253 14.35 1.98 25.49
CA THR A 253 15.67 2.51 25.83
C THR A 253 15.99 3.75 25.00
N LEU A 254 15.72 3.72 23.69
CA LEU A 254 15.91 4.87 22.80
C LEU A 254 15.00 6.06 23.18
N LYS A 255 13.75 5.80 23.57
CA LYS A 255 12.80 6.84 24.03
C LYS A 255 13.28 7.58 25.29
N LYS A 256 14.12 6.93 26.10
CA LYS A 256 14.64 7.47 27.37
C LYS A 256 16.08 7.95 27.24
N TYR A 257 16.62 8.08 26.02
CA TYR A 257 18.00 8.48 25.79
C TYR A 257 18.14 10.01 25.64
N PRO A 258 19.18 10.65 26.21
CA PRO A 258 20.18 10.07 27.11
C PRO A 258 19.54 9.70 28.46
N PRO A 259 19.93 8.57 29.07
CA PRO A 259 19.34 8.15 30.34
C PRO A 259 19.60 9.22 31.41
N ALA A 260 18.59 9.49 32.24
CA ALA A 260 18.74 10.41 33.36
C ALA A 260 19.92 9.98 34.23
N ILE A 261 20.91 10.87 34.37
CA ILE A 261 22.08 10.61 35.21
C ILE A 261 21.59 10.61 36.67
N LYS A 262 21.48 9.42 37.27
CA LYS A 262 21.29 9.29 38.71
C LYS A 262 22.66 9.44 39.37
N THR A 263 23.09 10.67 39.64
CA THR A 263 24.25 10.88 40.51
C THR A 263 23.81 10.77 41.97
N ASN A 264 24.55 10.00 42.77
CA ASN A 264 24.40 9.96 44.23
C ASN A 264 25.03 11.17 44.92
N LEU A 265 25.21 12.29 44.21
CA LEU A 265 25.86 13.49 44.75
C LEU A 265 24.78 14.41 45.33
N ILE A 266 24.72 14.48 46.66
CA ILE A 266 23.93 15.49 47.38
C ILE A 266 24.58 16.85 47.12
N ILE A 267 24.06 17.58 46.14
CA ILE A 267 24.46 18.98 45.93
C ILE A 267 23.73 19.81 46.98
N ASN A 268 24.37 20.03 48.13
CA ASN A 268 23.93 21.06 49.09
C ASN A 268 24.10 22.42 48.41
N LYS A 269 23.01 22.96 47.89
CA LYS A 269 22.95 24.30 47.32
C LYS A 269 22.86 25.29 48.47
N ASN A 270 24.00 25.65 49.07
CA ASN A 270 24.07 26.83 49.92
C ASN A 270 23.82 28.06 49.02
N ARG A 271 22.74 28.77 49.33
CA ARG A 271 22.50 30.14 48.89
C ARG A 271 23.42 31.04 49.69
N ASP A 272 24.23 31.83 48.99
CA ASP A 272 24.46 33.26 49.22
C ASP A 272 24.79 33.91 47.87
#